data_AF-A0A2N2ZBT1-F1
#
_entry.id   AF-A0A2N2ZBT1-F1
#
_cell.length_a   1.000
_cell.length_b   1.000
_cell.length_c   1.000
_cell.angle_alpha   90.00
_cell.angle_beta   90.00
_cell.angle_gamma   90.00
#
_symmetry.space_group_name_H-M   'P 1'
#
loop_
_entity.id
_entity.type
_entity.pdbx_description
1 polymer ?
#
loop_
_entity_poly.entity_id
_entity_poly.type
_entity_poly.pdbx_seq_one_letter_code
_entity_poly.pdbx_strand_id
1 'polypeptide(L)' 'MRQSSNHSLNSVIAQKIKHLRKQKNVTLEAFYFDTGIHLARIEQGKMNITVSTLERICSYFDTNLSDFFSDIDKFMPS' A
#
# COMPACT_ATOMS: atom_id res chain seq x y z
N MET A 1 19.79 -15.90 -19.11
CA MET A 1 19.20 -14.54 -19.14
C MET A 1 19.50 -13.89 -17.80
N ARG A 2 20.36 -12.86 -17.74
CA ARG A 2 20.75 -12.17 -16.50
C ARG A 2 19.90 -10.89 -16.34
N GLN A 3 19.11 -10.90 -15.25
CA GLN A 3 18.54 -9.81 -14.46
C GLN A 3 17.96 -8.55 -15.14
N SER A 4 16.65 -8.37 -14.91
CA SER A 4 15.99 -7.07 -14.77
C SER A 4 15.15 -7.12 -13.48
N SER A 5 15.75 -6.71 -12.36
CA SER A 5 15.14 -6.31 -11.08
C SER A 5 13.92 -7.12 -10.57
N ASN A 6 14.14 -8.17 -9.77
CA ASN A 6 13.11 -9.01 -9.12
C ASN A 6 12.29 -8.25 -8.03
N HIS A 7 11.54 -7.21 -8.41
CA HIS A 7 10.65 -6.50 -7.50
C HIS A 7 9.26 -7.08 -7.53
N SER A 8 8.75 -7.51 -6.37
CA SER A 8 7.36 -7.91 -6.26
C SER A 8 6.48 -6.67 -6.26
N LEU A 9 5.44 -6.68 -7.09
CA LEU A 9 4.39 -5.65 -7.09
C LEU A 9 3.81 -5.41 -5.68
N ASN A 10 3.71 -6.48 -4.88
CA ASN A 10 3.28 -6.40 -3.48
C ASN A 10 4.16 -5.48 -2.63
N SER A 11 5.48 -5.47 -2.85
CA SER A 11 6.38 -4.56 -2.15
C SER A 11 6.12 -3.11 -2.53
N VAL A 12 5.87 -2.85 -3.82
CA VAL A 12 5.58 -1.48 -4.32
C VAL A 12 4.25 -0.97 -3.77
N ILE A 13 3.20 -1.79 -3.83
CA ILE A 13 1.88 -1.47 -3.24
C ILE A 13 2.02 -1.21 -1.74
N ALA A 14 2.75 -2.06 -1.01
CA ALA A 14 2.99 -1.88 0.42
C ALA A 14 3.72 -0.57 0.74
N GLN A 15 4.71 -0.19 -0.07
CA GLN A 15 5.42 1.08 0.09
C GLN A 15 4.52 2.29 -0.19
N LYS A 16 3.68 2.24 -1.23
CA LYS A 16 2.70 3.30 -1.52
C LYS A 16 1.69 3.47 -0.38
N ILE A 17 1.15 2.36 0.14
CA ILE A 17 0.24 2.37 1.30
C ILE A 17 0.91 3.01 2.52
N LYS A 18 2.15 2.61 2.82
CA LYS A 18 2.94 3.16 3.93
C LYS A 18 3.20 4.66 3.76
N HIS A 19 3.44 5.10 2.53
CA HIS A 19 3.61 6.50 2.20
C HIS A 19 2.34 7.30 2.48
N LEU A 20 1.19 6.84 1.97
CA LEU A 20 -0.12 7.47 2.22
C LEU A 20 -0.41 7.59 3.72
N ARG A 21 -0.21 6.50 4.47
CA ARG A 21 -0.42 6.51 5.93
C ARG A 21 0.43 7.56 6.63
N LYS A 22 1.72 7.66 6.27
CA LYS A 22 2.63 8.66 6.84
C LYS A 22 2.24 10.07 6.46
N GLN A 23 1.85 10.32 5.21
CA GLN A 23 1.39 11.64 4.76
C GLN A 23 0.15 12.11 5.52
N LYS A 24 -0.74 11.18 5.87
CA LYS A 24 -1.97 11.44 6.64
C LYS A 24 -1.75 11.41 8.17
N ASN A 25 -0.53 11.19 8.64
CA ASN A 25 -0.17 11.07 10.07
C ASN A 25 -0.99 10.04 10.85
N VAL A 26 -1.38 8.94 10.20
CA VAL A 26 -2.17 7.87 10.82
C VAL A 26 -1.26 6.81 11.43
N THR A 27 -1.53 6.43 12.69
CA THR A 27 -0.83 5.33 13.35
C THR A 27 -1.39 3.98 12.89
N LEU A 28 -0.63 2.90 13.07
CA LEU A 28 -1.10 1.56 12.73
C LEU A 28 -2.27 1.15 13.63
N GLU A 29 -2.24 1.58 14.89
CA GLU A 29 -3.27 1.34 15.89
C GLU A 29 -4.58 2.06 15.54
N ALA A 30 -4.52 3.34 15.17
CA ALA A 30 -5.71 4.11 14.76
C ALA A 30 -6.36 3.48 13.52
N PHE A 31 -5.56 3.18 12.49
CA PHE A 31 -6.05 2.53 11.29
C PHE A 31 -6.71 1.17 11.58
N TYR A 32 -6.10 0.35 12.45
CA TYR A 32 -6.67 -0.93 12.83
C TYR A 32 -7.98 -0.76 13.60
N PHE A 33 -8.06 0.20 14.52
CA PHE A 33 -9.27 0.48 15.29
C PHE A 33 -10.45 0.87 14.38
N ASP A 34 -10.18 1.69 13.36
CA ASP A 34 -11.23 2.19 12.46
C ASP A 34 -11.67 1.16 11.40
N THR A 35 -10.76 0.28 10.96
CA THR A 35 -11.00 -0.56 9.77
C THR A 35 -11.04 -2.07 10.06
N GLY A 36 -10.50 -2.50 11.20
CA GLY A 36 -10.23 -3.91 11.51
C GLY A 36 -9.13 -4.56 10.66
N ILE A 37 -8.40 -3.80 9.84
CA ILE A 37 -7.38 -4.31 8.92
C ILE A 37 -5.99 -4.19 9.55
N HIS A 38 -5.24 -5.29 9.60
CA HIS A 38 -3.86 -5.30 10.12
C HIS A 38 -2.86 -4.72 9.10
N LEU A 39 -2.84 -3.39 8.97
CA LEU A 39 -2.00 -2.68 8.00
C LEU A 39 -0.50 -2.96 8.17
N ALA A 40 -0.05 -3.24 9.39
CA ALA A 40 1.34 -3.60 9.68
C ALA A 40 1.82 -4.85 8.92
N ARG A 41 0.92 -5.81 8.61
CA ARG A 41 1.25 -7.01 7.81
C ARG A 41 1.35 -6.68 6.32
N ILE A 42 0.49 -5.78 5.86
CA ILE A 42 0.44 -5.31 4.47
C ILE A 42 1.70 -4.52 4.16
N GLU A 43 2.10 -3.60 5.05
CA GLU A 43 3.30 -2.76 4.87
C GLU A 43 4.63 -3.53 4.84
N GLN A 44 4.63 -4.81 5.19
CA GLN A 44 5.81 -5.67 5.03
C GLN A 44 6.03 -6.13 3.58
N GLY A 45 5.05 -5.99 2.69
CA GLY A 45 5.15 -6.36 1.27
C GLY A 45 5.21 -7.86 1.00
N LYS A 46 4.94 -8.70 2.02
CA LYS A 46 5.03 -10.17 1.94
C LYS A 46 3.74 -10.85 1.53
N MET A 47 2.61 -10.15 1.61
CA MET A 47 1.29 -10.71 1.30
C MET A 47 0.69 -10.05 0.06
N ASN A 48 -0.03 -10.85 -0.73
CA ASN A 48 -0.94 -10.30 -1.74
C ASN A 48 -2.23 -9.86 -1.04
N ILE A 49 -2.69 -8.65 -1.33
CA ILE A 49 -3.96 -8.14 -0.80
C ILE A 49 -5.03 -8.23 -1.87
N THR A 50 -6.28 -8.44 -1.47
CA THR A 50 -7.39 -8.37 -2.42
C THR A 50 -7.59 -6.92 -2.87
N VAL A 51 -8.09 -6.73 -4.09
CA VAL A 51 -8.46 -5.40 -4.60
C VAL A 51 -9.51 -4.74 -3.71
N SER A 52 -10.44 -5.50 -3.13
CA SER A 52 -11.41 -5.00 -2.16
C SER A 52 -10.79 -4.49 -0.86
N THR A 53 -9.70 -5.11 -0.39
CA THR A 53 -8.96 -4.60 0.77
C THR A 53 -8.21 -3.32 0.42
N LEU A 54 -7.61 -3.27 -0.78
CA LEU A 54 -6.94 -2.06 -1.26
C LEU A 54 -7.91 -0.90 -1.42
N GLU A 55 -9.11 -1.15 -1.95
CA GLU A 55 -10.16 -0.14 -2.10
C GLU A 55 -10.55 0.46 -0.74
N ARG A 56 -10.80 -0.38 0.27
CA ARG A 56 -11.07 0.08 1.65
C ARG A 56 -9.93 0.92 2.23
N ILE A 57 -8.67 0.54 1.98
CA ILE A 57 -7.49 1.31 2.40
C ILE A 57 -7.48 2.68 1.70
N CYS A 58 -7.77 2.71 0.40
CA CYS A 58 -7.85 3.95 -0.38
C CYS A 58 -8.93 4.88 0.18
N SER A 59 -10.15 4.37 0.37
CA SER A 59 -11.26 5.14 0.93
C SER A 59 -10.93 5.72 2.30
N TYR A 60 -10.26 4.96 3.17
CA TYR A 60 -9.85 5.45 4.48
C TYR A 60 -8.86 6.63 4.40
N PHE A 61 -8.00 6.66 3.38
CA PHE A 61 -7.03 7.75 3.18
C PHE A 61 -7.54 8.85 2.22
N ASP A 62 -8.85 8.93 1.99
CA ASP A 62 -9.50 9.88 1.05
C ASP A 62 -8.93 9.81 -0.38
N THR A 63 -8.64 8.61 -0.86
CA THR A 63 -8.21 8.37 -2.24
C THR A 63 -9.03 7.25 -2.88
N ASN A 64 -8.91 7.08 -4.20
CA ASN A 64 -9.52 5.98 -4.94
C ASN A 64 -8.44 5.13 -5.63
N LEU A 65 -8.81 4.00 -6.21
CA LEU A 65 -7.86 3.10 -6.87
C LEU A 65 -7.12 3.77 -8.04
N SER A 66 -7.82 4.59 -8.84
CA SER A 66 -7.20 5.27 -9.99
C SER A 66 -6.10 6.22 -9.52
N ASP A 67 -6.39 7.04 -8.52
CA ASP A 67 -5.43 7.98 -7.94
C ASP A 67 -4.28 7.23 -7.27
N PHE A 68 -4.57 6.14 -6.54
CA PHE A 68 -3.57 5.29 -5.92
C PHE A 68 -2.56 4.74 -6.94
N PHE A 69 -3.03 4.29 -8.10
CA PHE A 69 -2.17 3.71 -9.14
C PHE A 69 -1.53 4.74 -10.08
N SER A 70 -2.03 5.98 -10.11
CA SER A 70 -1.57 7.04 -11.04
C SER A 70 -0.06 7.34 -10.96
N ASP A 71 0.55 7.11 -9.79
CA ASP A 71 1.98 7.36 -9.56
C ASP A 71 2.69 6.18 -8.88
N ILE A 72 2.14 4.97 -9.04
CA ILE A 72 2.70 3.75 -8.45
C ILE A 72 4.13 3.48 -8.91
N ASP A 73 4.48 3.89 -10.12
CA ASP A 73 5.82 3.74 -10.70
C ASP A 73 6.89 4.55 -9.94
N LYS A 74 6.51 5.59 -9.17
CA LYS A 74 7.47 6.29 -8.29
C LYS A 74 7.97 5.41 -7.14
N PHE A 75 7.26 4.34 -6.83
CA PHE A 75 7.60 3.35 -5.82
C PHE A 75 8.27 2.12 -6.44
N MET A 76 8.40 2.09 -7.77
CA MET A 76 9.29 1.15 -8.42
C MET A 76 10.74 1.60 -8.17
N PRO A 77 11.61 0.68 -7.73
CA PRO A 77 13.03 0.99 -7.56
C PRO A 77 13.71 1.25 -8.90
N SER A 78 14.73 2.11 -8.87
CA SER A 78 15.55 2.53 -10.01
C SER A 78 16.51 1.45 -10.49
#